data_AF-A0A2N1JQ08-F1
#
_entry.id   AF-A0A2N1JQ08-F1
#
_cell.length_a   1.000
_cell.length_b   1.000
_cell.length_c   1.000
_cell.angle_alpha   90.00
_cell.angle_beta   90.00
_cell.angle_gamma   90.00
#
_symmetry.space_group_name_H-M   'P 1'
#
loop_
_entity.id
_entity.type
_entity.pdbx_description
1 polymer ?
#
loop_
_entity_poly.entity_id
_entity_poly.type
_entity_poly.pdbx_seq_one_letter_code
_entity_poly.pdbx_strand_id
1 'polypeptide(L)'
;WNQHLIQKFKLTSVMQIYRSSPYEMLNAAYPNRFEAWELKHTPRRFWTKEKSLEILKKIIEEKERLTEFQLLENYDLNWLIKNKLGRACSKYFNDSP
;
A
#
# COMPACT_ATOMS: atom_id res chain seq x y z
N TRP A 1 6.18 0.92 -9.97
CA TRP A 1 4.97 1.04 -10.82
C TRP A 1 4.25 2.34 -10.51
N ASN A 2 4.18 3.29 -11.43
CA ASN A 2 3.58 4.63 -11.24
C ASN A 2 3.13 5.22 -12.58
N GLN A 3 2.40 6.34 -12.54
CA GLN A 3 1.87 6.99 -13.74
C GLN A 3 2.95 7.43 -14.73
N HIS A 4 4.10 7.90 -14.23
CA HIS A 4 5.21 8.32 -15.09
C HIS A 4 5.76 7.15 -15.94
N LEU A 5 5.93 5.96 -15.35
CA LEU A 5 6.33 4.76 -16.09
C LEU A 5 5.28 4.38 -17.14
N ILE A 6 4.00 4.43 -16.79
CA ILE A 6 2.90 4.11 -17.71
C ILE A 6 2.92 5.04 -18.93
N GLN A 7 3.11 6.34 -18.70
CA GLN A 7 3.23 7.33 -19.78
C GLN A 7 4.50 7.11 -20.61
N LYS A 8 5.65 6.88 -19.95
CA LYS A 8 6.95 6.62 -20.62
C LYS A 8 6.88 5.45 -21.59
N PHE A 9 6.19 4.38 -21.21
CA PHE A 9 6.01 3.19 -22.05
C PHE A 9 4.78 3.27 -22.97
N LYS A 10 4.12 4.43 -23.07
CA LYS A 10 2.91 4.63 -23.90
C LYS A 10 1.78 3.65 -23.58
N LEU A 11 1.70 3.19 -22.33
CA LEU A 11 0.69 2.23 -21.84
C LEU A 11 -0.61 2.91 -21.38
N THR A 12 -0.76 4.22 -21.61
CA THR A 12 -1.93 4.99 -21.15
C THR A 12 -3.24 4.45 -21.70
N SER A 13 -3.29 4.10 -23.00
CA SER A 13 -4.50 3.55 -23.61
C SER A 13 -4.82 2.15 -23.09
N VAL A 14 -3.79 1.32 -22.87
CA VAL A 14 -3.95 -0.02 -22.28
C VAL A 14 -4.50 0.07 -20.86
N MET A 15 -4.04 1.05 -20.07
CA MET A 15 -4.53 1.28 -18.72
C MET A 15 -6.03 1.61 -18.67
N GLN A 16 -6.62 2.16 -19.73
CA GLN A 16 -8.06 2.44 -19.78
C GLN A 16 -8.90 1.16 -19.72
N ILE A 17 -8.40 0.05 -20.28
CA ILE A 17 -9.04 -1.27 -20.22
C ILE A 17 -9.16 -1.73 -18.75
N TYR A 18 -8.19 -1.36 -17.92
CA TYR A 18 -8.10 -1.70 -16.50
C TYR A 18 -8.67 -0.60 -15.60
N ARG A 19 -9.81 -0.01 -15.99
CA ARG A 19 -10.50 1.06 -15.24
C ARG A 19 -9.61 2.25 -14.85
N SER A 20 -8.58 2.53 -15.65
CA SER A 20 -7.56 3.53 -15.32
C SER A 20 -6.86 3.28 -13.97
N SER A 21 -6.76 2.02 -13.56
CA SER A 21 -6.08 1.57 -12.34
C SER A 21 -4.72 0.99 -12.71
N PRO A 22 -3.61 1.70 -12.39
CA PRO A 22 -2.27 1.14 -12.51
C PRO A 22 -2.17 -0.24 -11.83
N TYR A 23 -2.71 -0.38 -10.62
CA TYR A 23 -2.63 -1.64 -9.89
C TYR A 23 -3.32 -2.80 -10.62
N GLU A 24 -4.52 -2.59 -11.18
CA GLU A 24 -5.23 -3.66 -11.91
C GLU A 24 -4.41 -4.14 -13.11
N MET A 25 -3.79 -3.21 -13.85
CA MET A 25 -2.89 -3.54 -14.96
C MET A 25 -1.64 -4.32 -14.49
N LEU A 26 -1.07 -3.98 -13.34
CA LEU A 26 0.07 -4.71 -12.77
C LEU A 26 -0.33 -6.12 -12.32
N ASN A 27 -1.46 -6.24 -11.62
CA ASN A 27 -1.97 -7.50 -11.11
C ASN A 27 -2.41 -8.43 -12.25
N ALA A 28 -2.88 -7.89 -13.39
CA ALA A 28 -3.14 -8.68 -14.58
C ALA A 28 -1.86 -9.28 -15.19
N ALA A 29 -0.75 -8.53 -15.19
CA ALA A 29 0.53 -8.99 -15.71
C ALA A 29 1.26 -9.95 -14.75
N TYR A 30 1.12 -9.74 -13.44
CA TYR A 30 1.72 -10.56 -12.39
C TYR A 30 0.69 -10.86 -11.29
N PRO A 31 -0.19 -11.85 -11.52
CA PRO A 31 -1.27 -12.16 -10.59
C PRO A 31 -0.77 -12.51 -9.19
N ASN A 32 -1.38 -11.92 -8.16
CA ASN A 32 -1.13 -12.20 -6.74
C ASN A 32 0.32 -12.03 -6.30
N ARG A 33 1.13 -11.29 -7.07
CA ARG A 33 2.54 -11.07 -6.75
C ARG A 33 2.78 -9.88 -5.84
N PHE A 34 1.93 -8.86 -5.95
CA PHE A 34 2.03 -7.62 -5.21
C PHE A 34 0.69 -7.26 -4.62
N GLU A 35 0.69 -6.82 -3.38
CA GLU A 35 -0.48 -6.26 -2.76
C GLU A 35 -0.61 -4.77 -3.11
N ALA A 36 -1.85 -4.30 -3.26
CA ALA A 36 -2.09 -2.91 -3.64
C ALA A 36 -1.51 -1.89 -2.65
N TRP A 37 -1.38 -2.23 -1.37
CA TRP A 37 -0.82 -1.37 -0.33
C TRP A 37 0.71 -1.25 -0.38
N GLU A 38 1.40 -2.19 -1.04
CA GLU A 38 2.86 -2.14 -1.20
C GLU A 38 3.29 -1.09 -2.23
N LEU A 39 2.35 -0.67 -3.10
CA LEU A 39 2.59 0.35 -4.10
C LEU A 39 2.50 1.76 -3.50
N LYS A 40 3.41 2.64 -3.94
CA LYS A 40 3.39 4.08 -3.59
C LYS A 40 2.06 4.76 -3.92
N HIS A 41 1.40 4.30 -4.99
CA HIS A 41 0.10 4.82 -5.42
C HIS A 41 -0.93 3.70 -5.35
N THR A 42 -1.62 3.64 -4.21
CA THR A 42 -2.75 2.74 -4.02
C THR A 42 -3.94 3.16 -4.89
N PRO A 43 -4.79 2.22 -5.32
CA PRO A 43 -6.01 2.52 -6.07
C PRO A 43 -6.90 3.54 -5.34
N ARG A 44 -7.77 4.23 -6.11
CA ARG A 44 -8.79 5.10 -5.52
C ARG A 44 -9.67 4.30 -4.56
N ARG A 45 -10.00 4.91 -3.41
CA ARG A 45 -10.83 4.31 -2.35
C ARG A 45 -10.31 2.97 -1.78
N PHE A 46 -9.03 2.68 -1.99
CA PHE A 46 -8.43 1.44 -1.48
C PHE A 46 -8.41 1.37 0.06
N TRP A 47 -8.00 2.45 0.72
CA TRP A 47 -7.92 2.50 2.18
C TRP A 47 -9.30 2.72 2.80
N THR A 48 -9.65 1.87 3.77
CA THR A 48 -10.70 2.05 4.79
C THR A 48 -10.06 1.87 6.17
N LYS A 49 -10.75 2.26 7.25
CA LYS A 49 -10.19 2.13 8.60
C LYS A 49 -9.93 0.66 8.94
N GLU A 50 -10.90 -0.20 8.64
CA GLU A 50 -10.87 -1.64 8.89
C GLU A 50 -9.72 -2.30 8.14
N LYS A 51 -9.62 -2.01 6.83
CA LYS A 51 -8.56 -2.55 5.98
C LYS A 51 -7.17 -2.09 6.41
N SER A 52 -7.05 -0.85 6.91
CA SER A 52 -5.78 -0.33 7.41
C SER A 52 -5.31 -1.12 8.64
N LEU A 53 -6.24 -1.46 9.55
CA LEU A 53 -5.96 -2.28 10.73
C LEU A 53 -5.63 -3.73 10.37
N GLU A 54 -6.36 -4.33 9.43
CA GLU A 54 -6.06 -5.68 8.93
C GLU A 54 -4.65 -5.77 8.33
N ILE A 55 -4.28 -4.81 7.48
CA ILE A 55 -2.94 -4.77 6.87
C ILE A 55 -1.88 -4.53 7.95
N LEU A 56 -2.11 -3.62 8.89
CA LEU A 56 -1.18 -3.37 9.99
C LEU A 56 -0.90 -4.64 10.79
N LYS A 57 -1.96 -5.34 11.20
CA LYS A 57 -1.87 -6.63 11.89
C LYS A 57 -1.06 -7.64 11.07
N LYS A 58 -1.37 -7.78 9.78
CA LYS A 58 -0.66 -8.68 8.86
C LYS A 58 0.83 -8.36 8.75
N ILE A 59 1.22 -7.09 8.72
CA ILE A 59 2.64 -6.68 8.66
C ILE A 59 3.37 -7.07 9.94
N ILE A 60 2.77 -6.81 11.11
CA ILE A 60 3.36 -7.13 12.41
C ILE A 60 3.55 -8.65 12.53
N GLU A 61 2.54 -9.43 12.17
CA GLU A 61 2.52 -10.89 12.33
C GLU A 61 3.36 -11.63 11.27
N GLU A 62 3.20 -11.30 9.99
CA GLU A 62 3.78 -12.09 8.90
C GLU A 62 5.13 -11.56 8.43
N LYS A 63 5.28 -10.23 8.35
CA LYS A 63 6.42 -9.59 7.67
C LYS A 63 7.58 -9.31 8.61
N GLU A 64 7.32 -8.68 9.75
CA GLU A 64 8.37 -8.34 10.70
C GLU A 64 8.47 -9.32 11.87
N ARG A 65 7.41 -10.11 12.15
CA ARG A 65 7.34 -11.05 13.30
C ARG A 65 7.80 -10.39 14.60
N LEU A 66 7.43 -9.12 14.79
CA LEU A 66 7.86 -8.34 15.94
C LEU A 66 7.23 -8.91 17.20
N THR A 67 8.01 -8.97 18.28
CA THR A 67 7.45 -9.15 19.61
C THR A 67 6.81 -7.84 20.08
N GLU A 68 5.87 -7.91 21.03
CA GLU A 68 5.24 -6.71 21.60
C GLU A 68 6.25 -5.66 22.06
N PHE A 69 7.37 -6.10 22.66
CA PHE A 69 8.42 -5.20 23.12
C PHE A 69 9.11 -4.44 21.96
N GLN A 70 9.47 -5.15 20.88
CA GLN A 70 10.10 -4.52 19.71
C GLN A 70 9.13 -3.60 18.96
N LEU A 71 7.83 -3.93 18.99
CA LEU A 71 6.81 -3.05 18.45
C LEU A 71 6.75 -1.76 19.27
N LEU A 72 6.67 -1.82 20.60
CA LEU A 72 6.61 -0.63 21.45
C LEU A 72 7.83 0.28 21.30
N GLU A 73 9.01 -0.29 21.04
CA GLU A 73 10.25 0.47 20.88
C GLU A 73 10.37 1.14 19.50
N ASN A 74 9.88 0.49 18.45
CA ASN A 74 10.11 0.91 17.06
C ASN A 74 8.86 1.45 16.34
N TYR A 75 7.68 1.35 16.95
CA TYR A 75 6.42 1.77 16.34
C TYR A 75 6.26 3.29 16.42
N ASP A 76 6.58 3.95 15.31
CA ASP A 76 6.36 5.37 15.11
C ASP A 76 5.82 5.67 13.70
N LEU A 77 5.58 6.94 13.42
CA LEU A 77 5.10 7.37 12.10
C LEU A 77 6.11 7.03 10.98
N ASN A 78 7.40 7.06 11.28
CA ASN A 78 8.44 6.72 10.31
C ASN A 78 8.40 5.24 9.93
N TRP A 79 8.18 4.36 10.91
CA TRP A 79 7.99 2.93 10.70
C TRP A 79 6.75 2.66 9.84
N LEU A 80 5.63 3.34 10.11
CA LEU A 80 4.43 3.26 9.27
C LEU A 80 4.68 3.76 7.84
N ILE A 81 5.41 4.85 7.66
CA ILE A 81 5.79 5.37 6.33
C ILE A 81 6.70 4.37 5.59
N LYS A 82 7.68 3.79 6.28
CA LYS A 82 8.59 2.76 5.74
C LYS A 82 7.79 1.55 5.24
N ASN A 83 6.80 1.12 6.02
CA ASN A 83 5.87 0.04 5.69
C ASN A 83 4.69 0.44 4.78
N LYS A 84 4.75 1.62 4.15
CA LYS A 84 3.75 2.13 3.17
C LYS A 84 2.34 2.38 3.75
N LEU A 85 2.22 2.42 5.07
CA LEU A 85 0.98 2.71 5.80
C LEU A 85 0.79 4.19 6.14
N GLY A 86 1.78 5.06 5.91
CA GLY A 86 1.69 6.49 6.28
C GLY A 86 0.43 7.20 5.74
N ARG A 87 0.00 6.89 4.51
CA ARG A 87 -1.25 7.46 3.95
C ARG A 87 -2.52 6.98 4.68
N ALA A 88 -2.53 5.74 5.12
CA ALA A 88 -3.64 5.17 5.88
C ALA A 88 -3.69 5.81 7.29
N CYS A 89 -2.51 5.94 7.92
CA CYS A 89 -2.33 6.61 9.21
C CYS A 89 -2.83 8.05 9.16
N SER A 90 -2.34 8.86 8.21
CA SER A 90 -2.76 10.25 8.06
C SER A 90 -4.27 10.39 7.86
N LYS A 91 -4.86 9.54 7.01
CA LYS A 91 -6.28 9.63 6.64
C LYS A 91 -7.25 9.22 7.76
N TYR A 92 -6.90 8.21 8.55
CA TYR A 92 -7.82 7.60 9.53
C TYR A 92 -7.43 7.83 10.99
N PHE A 93 -6.20 8.25 11.24
CA PHE A 93 -5.61 8.37 12.56
C PHE A 93 -4.89 9.72 12.77
N ASN A 94 -5.06 10.69 11.87
CA ASN A 94 -4.49 12.05 11.98
C ASN A 94 -2.98 12.05 12.25
N ASP A 95 -2.24 11.16 11.59
CA ASP A 95 -0.79 11.00 11.76
C ASP A 95 -0.35 10.61 13.18
N SER A 96 -1.30 10.19 14.03
CA SER A 96 -1.03 9.47 15.27
C SER A 96 -0.87 7.97 14.93
N PRO A 97 0.34 7.41 15.07
CA PRO A 97 0.55 5.97 15.01
C PRO A 97 -0.27 5.26 16.08
#